data_AF-A0A7W8E6C5-F1
#
_entry.id   AF-A0A7W8E6C5-F1
#
_cell.length_a   1.000
_cell.length_b   1.000
_cell.length_c   1.000
_cell.angle_alpha   90.00
_cell.angle_beta   90.00
_cell.angle_gamma   90.00
#
_symmetry.space_group_name_H-M   'P 1'
#
loop_
_entity.id
_entity.type
_entity.pdbx_description
1 polymer ?
#
loop_
_entity_poly.entity_id
_entity_poly.type
_entity_poly.pdbx_seq_one_letter_code
_entity_poly.pdbx_strand_id
1 'polypeptide(L)'
;MDPTSDTPIRLRQALRKIVSEPIRTLVPPWSWKAAAFAAAVRGTAFFATNLQAGRGEATKALVVEAIFAFVTGGLIGAISQQLRNAEPVWETAAVVWIGLPGVMLLAQSGVDRLAHTPHLSGGLVLSFCLSALSAAFSWYAMRHGAMLGGSDETTILHDIEVLPKIFLSFLLAAPRVIGSSFNPKRGG
;
A
#
# COMPACT_ATOMS: atom_id res chain seq x y z
N MET A 1 17.07 34.49 6.14
CA MET A 1 16.27 33.78 5.12
C MET A 1 17.20 32.72 4.56
N ASP A 2 17.07 31.49 5.05
CA ASP A 2 18.01 30.39 4.78
C ASP A 2 17.63 29.71 3.45
N PRO A 3 18.49 29.70 2.42
CA PRO A 3 18.17 29.22 1.08
C PRO A 3 18.20 27.69 0.93
N THR A 4 18.14 26.92 2.03
CA THR A 4 18.31 25.45 2.00
C THR A 4 17.02 24.63 2.06
N SER A 5 15.84 25.26 2.17
CA SER A 5 14.59 24.56 2.50
C SER A 5 13.71 24.14 1.31
N ASP A 6 14.29 23.73 0.17
CA ASP A 6 13.48 23.13 -0.91
C ASP A 6 14.25 22.08 -1.73
N THR A 7 15.16 21.34 -1.08
CA THR A 7 15.74 20.15 -1.72
C THR A 7 14.70 19.03 -1.62
N PRO A 8 14.15 18.53 -2.74
CA PRO A 8 13.17 17.45 -2.70
C PRO A 8 13.78 16.24 -2.00
N ILE A 9 12.99 15.61 -1.11
CA ILE A 9 13.44 14.46 -0.32
C ILE A 9 13.79 13.33 -1.31
N ARG A 10 15.07 12.99 -1.40
CA ARG A 10 15.52 11.90 -2.27
C ARG A 10 15.07 10.56 -1.69
N LEU A 11 14.52 9.69 -2.54
CA LEU A 11 14.07 8.35 -2.17
C LEU A 11 15.09 7.58 -1.32
N ARG A 12 16.38 7.61 -1.69
CA ARG A 12 17.46 6.93 -0.95
C ARG A 12 17.61 7.44 0.49
N GLN A 13 17.43 8.74 0.72
CA GLN A 13 17.53 9.33 2.06
C GLN A 13 16.33 8.90 2.91
N ALA A 14 15.12 8.92 2.33
CA ALA A 14 13.91 8.45 3.01
C ALA A 14 14.00 6.96 3.37
N LEU A 15 14.41 6.10 2.43
CA LEU A 15 14.59 4.67 2.68
C LEU A 15 15.65 4.40 3.75
N ARG A 16 16.80 5.10 3.71
CA ARG A 16 17.84 4.96 4.74
C ARG A 16 17.28 5.32 6.12
N LYS A 17 16.52 6.42 6.23
CA LYS A 17 15.92 6.84 7.50
C LYS A 17 14.96 5.78 8.07
N ILE A 18 14.13 5.19 7.21
CA ILE A 18 13.20 4.12 7.60
C ILE A 18 13.94 2.88 8.10
N VAL A 19 15.03 2.48 7.42
CA VAL A 19 15.83 1.32 7.82
C VAL A 19 16.63 1.58 9.10
N SER A 20 17.15 2.79 9.29
CA SER A 20 17.96 3.14 10.46
C SER A 20 17.13 3.40 11.72
N GLU A 21 15.90 3.89 11.59
CA GLU A 21 15.03 4.23 12.73
C GLU A 21 13.58 3.73 12.55
N PRO A 22 13.35 2.41 12.40
CA PRO A 22 12.05 1.87 12.00
C PRO A 22 10.94 2.18 13.01
N ILE A 23 11.19 1.98 14.31
CA ILE A 23 10.17 2.18 15.34
C ILE A 23 9.76 3.66 15.44
N ARG A 24 10.73 4.58 15.43
CA ARG A 24 10.48 6.03 15.50
C ARG A 24 9.81 6.59 14.25
N THR A 25 10.05 5.98 13.09
CA THR A 25 9.49 6.47 11.83
C THR A 25 8.16 5.81 11.48
N LEU A 26 7.88 4.60 11.97
CA LEU A 26 6.71 3.81 11.55
C LEU A 26 5.58 3.75 12.59
N VAL A 27 5.90 3.82 13.89
CA VAL A 27 4.88 3.75 14.95
C VAL A 27 4.10 5.06 15.08
N PRO A 28 4.72 6.27 15.08
CA PRO A 28 3.96 7.51 15.22
C PRO A 28 3.01 7.83 14.04
N PRO A 29 3.35 7.56 12.76
CA PRO A 29 2.44 7.75 11.63
C PRO A 29 1.76 6.44 11.20
N TRP A 30 1.54 5.49 12.10
CA TRP A 30 0.87 4.23 11.76
C TRP A 30 -0.43 4.53 10.99
N SER A 31 -0.48 4.15 9.72
CA SER A 31 -1.59 4.50 8.85
C SER A 31 -2.74 3.51 9.05
N TRP A 32 -3.47 3.69 10.16
CA TRP A 32 -4.59 2.81 10.54
C TRP A 32 -5.70 2.81 9.47
N LYS A 33 -5.85 3.91 8.71
CA LYS A 33 -6.80 4.00 7.60
C LYS A 33 -6.38 3.16 6.41
N ALA A 34 -5.10 3.18 6.04
CA ALA A 34 -4.56 2.28 5.02
C ALA A 34 -4.61 0.82 5.47
N ALA A 35 -4.34 0.55 6.75
CA ALA A 35 -4.50 -0.77 7.37
C ALA A 35 -5.95 -1.28 7.24
N ALA A 36 -6.93 -0.46 7.63
CA ALA A 36 -8.35 -0.80 7.55
C ALA A 36 -8.80 -1.02 6.10
N PHE A 37 -8.35 -0.16 5.18
CA PHE A 37 -8.65 -0.31 3.75
C PHE A 37 -8.08 -1.61 3.18
N ALA A 38 -6.82 -1.92 3.46
CA ALA A 38 -6.18 -3.16 3.03
C ALA A 38 -6.88 -4.39 3.61
N ALA A 39 -7.23 -4.36 4.90
CA ALA A 39 -7.96 -5.43 5.57
C ALA A 39 -9.34 -5.67 4.97
N ALA A 40 -10.09 -4.61 4.66
CA ALA A 40 -11.40 -4.71 4.02
C ALA A 40 -11.28 -5.34 2.62
N VAL A 41 -10.39 -4.81 1.77
CA VAL A 41 -10.20 -5.30 0.40
C VAL A 41 -9.79 -6.77 0.39
N ARG A 42 -8.74 -7.13 1.15
CA ARG A 42 -8.21 -8.50 1.16
C ARG A 42 -9.14 -9.47 1.86
N GLY A 43 -9.71 -9.09 3.00
CA GLY A 43 -10.66 -9.92 3.74
C GLY A 43 -11.90 -10.27 2.91
N THR A 44 -12.50 -9.29 2.21
CA THR A 44 -13.65 -9.55 1.34
C THR A 44 -13.29 -10.41 0.14
N ALA A 45 -12.13 -10.19 -0.49
CA ALA A 45 -11.69 -11.01 -1.61
C ALA A 45 -11.44 -12.48 -1.22
N PHE A 46 -10.79 -12.71 -0.07
CA PHE A 46 -10.53 -14.06 0.42
C PHE A 46 -11.81 -14.76 0.88
N PHE A 47 -12.76 -14.03 1.47
CA PHE A 47 -14.08 -14.57 1.76
C PHE A 47 -14.83 -15.02 0.49
N ALA A 48 -14.88 -14.15 -0.53
CA ALA A 48 -15.59 -14.43 -1.77
C ALA A 48 -14.98 -15.62 -2.53
N THR A 49 -13.65 -15.71 -2.58
CA THR A 49 -12.94 -16.81 -3.27
C THR A 49 -13.07 -18.14 -2.55
N ASN A 50 -13.18 -18.14 -1.21
CA ASN A 50 -13.34 -19.36 -0.41
C ASN A 50 -14.80 -19.71 -0.10
N LEU A 51 -15.77 -18.90 -0.54
CA LEU A 51 -17.19 -19.13 -0.27
C LEU A 51 -17.69 -20.47 -0.82
N GLN A 52 -17.13 -20.91 -1.95
CA GLN A 52 -17.46 -22.19 -2.59
C GLN A 52 -16.98 -23.41 -1.76
N ALA A 53 -15.95 -23.25 -0.93
CA ALA A 53 -15.46 -24.29 -0.03
C ALA A 53 -16.28 -24.40 1.28
N GLY A 54 -17.25 -23.49 1.47
CA GLY A 54 -18.14 -23.47 2.63
C GLY A 54 -17.91 -22.25 3.53
N ARG A 55 -18.97 -21.84 4.24
CA ARG A 55 -18.97 -20.63 5.08
C ARG A 55 -17.90 -20.65 6.17
N GLY A 56 -17.62 -21.81 6.77
CA GLY A 56 -16.62 -21.94 7.83
C GLY A 56 -15.19 -21.65 7.34
N GLU A 57 -14.82 -22.21 6.19
CA GLU A 57 -13.50 -21.97 5.59
C GLU A 57 -13.38 -20.54 5.03
N ALA A 58 -14.47 -20.01 4.46
CA ALA A 58 -14.52 -18.61 4.01
C ALA A 58 -14.31 -17.62 5.17
N THR A 59 -14.95 -17.84 6.32
CA THR A 59 -14.79 -16.97 7.50
C THR A 59 -13.39 -17.08 8.09
N LYS A 60 -12.78 -18.28 8.12
CA LYS A 60 -11.39 -18.45 8.54
C LYS A 60 -10.42 -17.71 7.61
N ALA A 61 -10.64 -17.82 6.30
CA ALA A 61 -9.82 -17.12 5.30
C ALA A 61 -9.95 -15.59 5.43
N LEU A 62 -11.18 -15.07 5.62
CA LEU A 62 -11.43 -13.65 5.92
C LEU A 62 -10.69 -13.23 7.19
N VAL A 63 -10.91 -13.98 8.28
CA VAL A 63 -10.12 -14.10 9.51
C VAL A 63 -8.66 -13.65 9.40
N VAL A 64 -7.90 -14.63 8.94
CA VAL A 64 -6.45 -14.64 8.83
C VAL A 64 -5.99 -13.53 7.90
N GLU A 65 -6.63 -13.40 6.73
CA GLU A 65 -6.20 -12.44 5.73
C GLU A 65 -6.45 -11.00 6.17
N ALA A 66 -7.59 -10.70 6.82
CA ALA A 66 -7.87 -9.36 7.32
C ALA A 66 -6.88 -8.92 8.40
N ILE A 67 -6.50 -9.81 9.32
CA ILE A 67 -5.49 -9.52 10.34
C ILE A 67 -4.13 -9.27 9.70
N PHE A 68 -3.70 -10.17 8.80
CA PHE A 68 -2.43 -10.03 8.11
C PHE A 68 -2.39 -8.74 7.27
N ALA A 69 -3.46 -8.45 6.52
CA ALA A 69 -3.60 -7.25 5.72
C ALA A 69 -3.68 -5.97 6.55
N PHE A 70 -4.27 -6.01 7.75
CA PHE A 70 -4.26 -4.87 8.66
C PHE A 70 -2.84 -4.53 9.12
N VAL A 71 -2.07 -5.53 9.56
CA VAL A 71 -0.70 -5.32 10.03
C VAL A 71 0.21 -4.86 8.88
N THR A 72 0.22 -5.61 7.78
CA THR A 72 1.05 -5.27 6.62
C THR A 72 0.62 -3.98 5.94
N GLY A 73 -0.69 -3.72 5.85
CA GLY A 73 -1.24 -2.50 5.25
C GLY A 73 -0.94 -1.25 6.06
N GLY A 74 -0.95 -1.34 7.40
CA GLY A 74 -0.52 -0.22 8.26
C GLY A 74 0.97 0.09 8.11
N LEU A 75 1.82 -0.95 8.03
CA LEU A 75 3.24 -0.80 7.79
C LEU A 75 3.55 -0.20 6.41
N ILE A 76 2.96 -0.78 5.34
CA ILE A 76 3.10 -0.27 3.97
C ILE A 76 2.56 1.16 3.89
N GLY A 77 1.43 1.45 4.53
CA GLY A 77 0.83 2.78 4.58
C GLY A 77 1.73 3.80 5.27
N ALA A 78 2.34 3.45 6.41
CA ALA A 78 3.27 4.32 7.12
C ALA A 78 4.54 4.62 6.30
N ILE A 79 5.09 3.60 5.62
CA ILE A 79 6.23 3.78 4.69
C ILE A 79 5.80 4.65 3.50
N SER A 80 4.64 4.36 2.90
CA SER A 80 4.10 5.10 1.76
C SER A 80 3.85 6.56 2.10
N GLN A 81 3.35 6.85 3.31
CA GLN A 81 3.15 8.21 3.78
C GLN A 81 4.47 8.98 3.88
N GLN A 82 5.54 8.38 4.37
CA GLN A 82 6.87 9.01 4.38
C GLN A 82 7.43 9.21 2.97
N LEU A 83 7.10 8.30 2.06
CA LEU A 83 7.52 8.35 0.66
C LEU A 83 6.60 9.22 -0.21
N ARG A 84 5.50 9.78 0.32
CA ARG A 84 4.48 10.48 -0.51
C ARG A 84 5.05 11.67 -1.29
N ASN A 85 6.07 12.33 -0.74
CA ASN A 85 6.75 13.48 -1.33
C ASN A 85 8.16 13.16 -1.84
N ALA A 86 8.55 11.88 -1.90
CA ALA A 86 9.89 11.47 -2.30
C ALA A 86 10.09 11.48 -3.81
N GLU A 87 11.24 11.97 -4.26
CA GLU A 87 11.66 12.00 -5.65
C GLU A 87 12.82 11.05 -5.95
N PRO A 88 12.89 10.47 -7.16
CA PRO A 88 11.97 10.64 -8.29
C PRO A 88 10.69 9.80 -8.18
N VAL A 89 9.58 10.33 -8.70
CA VAL A 89 8.22 9.79 -8.51
C VAL A 89 8.05 8.36 -9.00
N TRP A 90 8.68 8.00 -10.12
CA TRP A 90 8.55 6.68 -10.72
C TRP A 90 9.27 5.60 -9.92
N GLU A 91 10.44 5.90 -9.35
CA GLU A 91 11.16 4.97 -8.46
C GLU A 91 10.36 4.77 -7.17
N THR A 92 9.85 5.87 -6.60
CA THR A 92 9.00 5.81 -5.41
C THR A 92 7.76 4.97 -5.66
N ALA A 93 7.10 5.14 -6.81
CA ALA A 93 5.95 4.33 -7.19
C ALA A 93 6.32 2.85 -7.33
N ALA A 94 7.45 2.52 -7.99
CA ALA A 94 7.91 1.14 -8.12
C ALA A 94 8.19 0.49 -6.76
N VAL A 95 8.83 1.21 -5.84
CA VAL A 95 9.07 0.73 -4.47
C VAL A 95 7.75 0.49 -3.74
N VAL A 96 6.79 1.42 -3.81
CA VAL A 96 5.52 1.29 -3.09
C VAL A 96 4.61 0.22 -3.68
N TRP A 97 4.55 0.11 -5.01
CA TRP A 97 3.62 -0.79 -5.71
C TRP A 97 4.15 -2.22 -5.79
N ILE A 98 5.47 -2.40 -5.90
CA ILE A 98 6.09 -3.71 -6.15
C ILE A 98 7.06 -4.06 -5.04
N GLY A 99 7.94 -3.12 -4.66
CA GLY A 99 8.98 -3.36 -3.66
C GLY A 99 8.41 -3.78 -2.30
N LEU A 100 7.57 -2.95 -1.69
CA LEU A 100 7.00 -3.23 -0.37
C LEU A 100 6.07 -4.46 -0.38
N PRO A 101 5.10 -4.58 -1.31
CA PRO A 101 4.27 -5.77 -1.39
C PRO A 101 5.08 -7.03 -1.70
N GLY A 102 6.15 -6.92 -2.48
CA GLY A 102 7.05 -8.03 -2.79
C GLY A 102 7.81 -8.54 -1.57
N VAL A 103 8.35 -7.63 -0.75
CA VAL A 103 8.99 -8.00 0.53
C VAL A 103 7.97 -8.66 1.47
N MET A 104 6.74 -8.13 1.54
CA MET A 104 5.68 -8.72 2.36
C MET A 104 5.24 -10.10 1.84
N LEU A 105 5.21 -10.31 0.51
CA LEU A 105 4.90 -11.60 -0.10
C LEU A 105 5.97 -12.65 0.25
N LEU A 106 7.25 -12.26 0.28
CA LEU A 106 8.32 -13.14 0.72
C LEU A 106 8.18 -13.52 2.20
N ALA A 107 7.82 -12.56 3.05
CA ALA A 107 7.54 -12.81 4.45
C ALA A 107 6.33 -13.74 4.64
N GLN A 108 5.23 -13.49 3.90
CA GLN A 108 4.03 -14.34 3.90
C GLN A 108 4.36 -15.77 3.47
N SER A 109 5.11 -15.93 2.37
CA SER A 109 5.56 -17.23 1.88
C SER A 109 6.42 -17.98 2.91
N GLY A 110 7.22 -17.26 3.69
CA GLY A 110 7.99 -17.83 4.79
C GLY A 110 7.09 -18.37 5.90
N VAL A 111 6.14 -17.54 6.37
CA VAL A 111 5.17 -17.90 7.40
C VAL A 111 4.34 -19.11 6.97
N ASP A 112 3.84 -19.13 5.73
CA ASP A 112 3.02 -20.24 5.20
C ASP A 112 3.79 -21.57 5.16
N ARG A 113 5.08 -21.53 4.79
CA ARG A 113 5.94 -22.73 4.81
C ARG A 113 6.16 -23.28 6.22
N LEU A 114 6.38 -22.38 7.19
CA LEU A 114 6.53 -22.71 8.61
C LEU A 114 5.22 -23.21 9.23
N ALA A 115 4.08 -22.67 8.81
CA ALA A 115 2.76 -23.02 9.31
C ALA A 115 2.16 -24.30 8.67
N HIS A 116 2.81 -24.87 7.65
CA HIS A 116 2.32 -26.02 6.87
C HIS A 116 0.87 -25.84 6.37
N THR A 117 0.44 -24.60 6.15
CA THR A 117 -0.87 -24.30 5.60
C THR A 117 -0.82 -24.43 4.07
N PRO A 118 -1.66 -25.28 3.46
CA PRO A 118 -1.71 -25.45 2.01
C PRO A 118 -2.45 -24.26 1.40
N HIS A 119 -1.81 -23.09 1.35
CA HIS A 119 -2.28 -22.01 0.51
C HIS A 119 -1.89 -22.34 -0.93
N LEU A 120 -2.88 -22.76 -1.72
CA LEU A 120 -2.78 -22.86 -3.18
C LEU A 120 -2.07 -21.61 -3.69
N SER A 121 -1.05 -21.78 -4.53
CA SER A 121 -0.25 -20.71 -5.12
C SER A 121 -1.08 -19.57 -5.73
N GLY A 122 -2.33 -19.83 -6.15
CA GLY A 122 -3.30 -18.83 -6.58
C GLY A 122 -3.69 -17.80 -5.51
N GLY A 123 -3.76 -18.18 -4.24
CA GLY A 123 -4.04 -17.28 -3.12
C GLY A 123 -2.92 -16.27 -2.89
N LEU A 124 -1.65 -16.69 -3.02
CA LEU A 124 -0.49 -15.81 -2.90
C LEU A 124 -0.43 -14.76 -4.02
N VAL A 125 -0.70 -15.16 -5.25
CA VAL A 125 -0.75 -14.24 -6.40
C VAL A 125 -1.88 -13.22 -6.22
N LEU A 126 -3.08 -13.67 -5.85
CA LEU A 126 -4.21 -12.78 -5.58
C LEU A 126 -3.88 -11.79 -4.45
N SER A 127 -3.27 -12.30 -3.38
CA SER A 127 -2.87 -11.51 -2.22
C SER A 127 -1.84 -10.43 -2.58
N PHE A 128 -0.83 -10.77 -3.39
CA PHE A 128 0.13 -9.82 -3.91
C PHE A 128 -0.54 -8.74 -4.77
N CYS A 129 -1.40 -9.11 -5.72
CA CYS A 129 -2.10 -8.18 -6.60
C CYS A 129 -2.98 -7.21 -5.80
N LEU A 130 -3.74 -7.71 -4.83
CA LEU A 130 -4.57 -6.88 -3.95
C LEU A 130 -3.72 -5.96 -3.08
N SER A 131 -2.61 -6.45 -2.55
CA SER A 131 -1.68 -5.64 -1.74
C SER A 131 -1.02 -4.54 -2.55
N ALA A 132 -0.55 -4.86 -3.76
CA ALA A 132 0.04 -3.89 -4.68
C ALA A 132 -0.99 -2.82 -5.07
N LEU A 133 -2.21 -3.21 -5.39
CA LEU A 133 -3.28 -2.29 -5.74
C LEU A 133 -3.69 -1.40 -4.55
N SER A 134 -3.87 -1.99 -3.36
CA SER A 134 -4.21 -1.25 -2.15
C SER A 134 -3.10 -0.29 -1.74
N ALA A 135 -1.83 -0.69 -1.86
CA ALA A 135 -0.68 0.17 -1.61
C ALA A 135 -0.61 1.32 -2.60
N ALA A 136 -0.82 1.04 -3.90
CA ALA A 136 -0.83 2.04 -4.95
C ALA A 136 -1.92 3.10 -4.72
N PHE A 137 -3.15 2.67 -4.43
CA PHE A 137 -4.25 3.57 -4.12
C PHE A 137 -3.99 4.37 -2.84
N SER A 138 -3.55 3.71 -1.77
CA SER A 138 -3.26 4.39 -0.49
C SER A 138 -2.19 5.46 -0.65
N TRP A 139 -1.11 5.17 -1.36
CA TRP A 139 -0.06 6.15 -1.65
C TRP A 139 -0.55 7.30 -2.52
N TYR A 140 -1.36 7.01 -3.54
CA TYR A 140 -1.99 8.04 -4.36
C TYR A 140 -2.89 8.95 -3.51
N ALA A 141 -3.73 8.38 -2.65
CA ALA A 141 -4.59 9.14 -1.73
C ALA A 141 -3.77 10.00 -0.76
N MET A 142 -2.72 9.44 -0.16
CA MET A 142 -1.80 10.16 0.74
C MET A 142 -1.11 11.33 0.05
N ARG A 143 -0.75 11.17 -1.22
CA ARG A 143 -0.15 12.25 -2.01
C ARG A 143 -1.14 13.38 -2.35
N HIS A 144 -2.43 13.09 -2.33
CA HIS A 144 -3.51 14.07 -2.51
C HIS A 144 -4.10 14.55 -1.18
N GLY A 145 -3.43 14.26 -0.06
CA GLY A 145 -3.82 14.76 1.26
C GLY A 145 -4.94 13.98 1.94
N ALA A 146 -5.21 12.74 1.54
CA ALA A 146 -6.20 11.86 2.19
C ALA A 146 -5.54 10.63 2.82
N MET A 147 -6.22 9.95 3.75
CA MET A 147 -5.73 8.73 4.43
C MET A 147 -4.41 8.93 5.22
N LEU A 148 -4.15 10.16 5.66
CA LEU A 148 -2.98 10.46 6.48
C LEU A 148 -3.23 10.07 7.94
N GLY A 149 -2.17 9.62 8.62
CA GLY A 149 -2.16 9.31 10.06
C GLY A 149 -1.00 9.99 10.81
N GLY A 150 -1.06 9.99 12.14
CA GLY A 150 -0.05 10.61 13.01
C GLY A 150 -0.15 12.13 13.04
N SER A 151 0.98 12.84 12.94
CA SER A 151 1.02 14.31 13.03
C SER A 151 0.30 15.03 11.87
N ASP A 152 0.17 14.36 10.71
CA ASP A 152 -0.53 14.88 9.54
C ASP A 152 -1.94 14.28 9.39
N GLU A 153 -2.51 13.74 10.47
CA GLU A 153 -3.77 13.01 10.42
C GLU A 153 -4.93 13.87 9.90
N THR A 154 -5.63 13.36 8.88
CA THR A 154 -6.87 13.93 8.39
C THR A 154 -8.08 13.42 9.17
N THR A 155 -9.18 14.16 9.20
CA THR A 155 -10.43 13.66 9.79
C THR A 155 -11.09 12.63 8.86
N ILE A 156 -11.74 11.61 9.41
CA ILE A 156 -12.49 10.59 8.64
C ILE A 156 -13.52 11.25 7.71
N LEU A 157 -14.23 12.28 8.20
CA LEU A 157 -15.23 13.00 7.41
C LEU A 157 -14.60 13.68 6.18
N HIS A 158 -13.43 14.30 6.35
CA HIS A 158 -12.69 14.91 5.24
C HIS A 158 -12.31 13.85 4.22
N ASP A 159 -11.74 12.73 4.67
CA ASP A 159 -11.35 11.63 3.79
C ASP A 159 -12.56 11.08 3.01
N ILE A 160 -13.72 10.89 3.64
CA ILE A 160 -14.95 10.44 2.97
C ILE A 160 -15.40 11.42 1.87
N GLU A 161 -15.24 12.72 2.08
CA GLU A 161 -15.60 13.75 1.11
C GLU A 161 -14.67 13.75 -0.10
N VAL A 162 -13.35 13.60 0.10
CA VAL A 162 -12.36 13.70 -0.98
C VAL A 162 -12.03 12.36 -1.66
N LEU A 163 -12.17 11.23 -0.96
CA LEU A 163 -11.83 9.89 -1.46
C LEU A 163 -12.55 9.51 -2.76
N PRO A 164 -13.85 9.79 -2.96
CA PRO A 164 -14.53 9.45 -4.21
C PRO A 164 -13.90 10.13 -5.43
N LYS A 165 -13.53 11.41 -5.29
CA LYS A 165 -12.87 12.19 -6.34
C LYS A 165 -11.45 11.69 -6.60
N ILE A 166 -10.71 11.37 -5.54
CA ILE A 166 -9.36 10.78 -5.63
C ILE A 166 -9.42 9.42 -6.31
N PHE A 167 -10.39 8.57 -5.96
CA PHE A 167 -10.60 7.25 -6.56
C PHE A 167 -10.91 7.34 -8.06
N LEU A 168 -11.84 8.23 -8.45
CA LEU A 168 -12.10 8.50 -9.88
C LEU A 168 -10.84 8.99 -10.59
N SER A 169 -10.07 9.88 -9.96
CA SER A 169 -8.81 10.39 -10.54
C SER A 169 -7.78 9.27 -10.69
N PHE A 170 -7.68 8.36 -9.73
CA PHE A 170 -6.81 7.19 -9.79
C PHE A 170 -7.21 6.26 -10.95
N LEU A 171 -8.50 5.96 -11.10
CA LEU A 171 -9.01 5.15 -12.20
C LEU A 171 -8.79 5.79 -13.57
N LEU A 172 -8.88 7.12 -13.67
CA LEU A 172 -8.64 7.85 -14.92
C LEU A 172 -7.14 8.08 -15.21
N ALA A 173 -6.30 8.10 -14.18
CA ALA A 173 -4.86 8.25 -14.31
C ALA A 173 -4.15 6.92 -14.63
N ALA A 174 -4.66 5.79 -14.13
CA ALA A 174 -4.07 4.47 -14.37
C ALA A 174 -3.90 4.14 -15.87
N PRO A 175 -4.91 4.36 -16.75
CA PRO A 175 -4.75 4.18 -18.20
C PRO A 175 -3.76 5.16 -18.83
N ARG A 176 -3.66 6.39 -18.30
CA ARG A 176 -2.78 7.44 -18.85
C ARG A 176 -1.30 7.18 -18.57
N VAL A 177 -0.97 6.65 -17.40
CA VAL A 177 0.41 6.29 -17.03
C VAL A 177 0.87 5.03 -17.79
N ILE A 178 -0.03 4.07 -17.99
CA ILE A 178 0.23 2.88 -18.82
C ILE A 178 0.38 3.27 -20.30
N GLY A 179 -0.45 4.20 -20.79
CA GLY A 179 -0.38 4.71 -22.15
C GLY A 179 0.84 5.60 -22.44
N SER A 180 1.31 6.38 -21.47
CA SER A 180 2.53 7.22 -21.63
C SER A 180 3.82 6.42 -21.50
N SER A 181 3.82 5.29 -20.78
CA SER A 181 4.97 4.37 -20.69
C SER A 181 5.19 3.56 -21.98
N PHE A 182 4.19 3.51 -22.87
CA PHE A 182 4.27 2.82 -24.17
C PHE A 182 4.60 3.73 -25.36
N ASN A 183 4.89 5.02 -25.14
CA ASN A 183 5.35 5.90 -26.22
C ASN A 183 6.84 6.26 -26.05
N PRO A 184 7.78 5.44 -26.56
CA PRO A 184 9.21 5.72 -26.51
C PRO A 184 9.65 6.82 -27.51
N LYS A 185 8.76 7.74 -27.89
CA LYS A 185 9.10 8.87 -28.77
C LYS A 185 8.73 10.20 -28.12
N ARG A 186 9.53 10.58 -27.12
CA ARG A 186 9.83 11.99 -26.84
C ARG A 186 11.16 12.09 -26.11
N GLY A 187 12.22 12.16 -26.91
CA GLY A 187 13.55 12.51 -26.48
C GLY A 187 14.45 12.69 -27.70
N GLY A 188 14.69 13.96 -28.06
CA GLY A 188 15.82 14.45 -28.87
C GLY A 188 15.88 13.97 -30.31
#